data_AF-X1N503-F1
#
_entry.id   AF-X1N503-F1
#
_cell.length_a   1.000
_cell.length_b   1.000
_cell.length_c   1.000
_cell.angle_alpha   90.00
_cell.angle_beta   90.00
_cell.angle_gamma   90.00
#
_symmetry.space_group_name_H-M   'P 1'
#
loop_
_entity.id
_entity.type
_entity.pdbx_description
1 polymer ?
#
loop_
_entity_poly.entity_id
_entity_poly.type
_entity_poly.pdbx_seq_one_letter_code
_entity_poly.pdbx_strand_id
1 'polypeptide(L)'
;MIDYYLAIASWLGADTTNKNLELLIDPQDQEKLKAKLPEVVNADRPIAVIVPGGAFGPSKCWLNERFAQTADWLITNYNATVVVSVASNAVERQIAGEICNSSSLSRA
;
A
#
# COMPACT_ATOMS: atom_id res chain seq x y z
N MET A 1 -9.34 4.31 -19.21
CA MET A 1 -10.44 4.71 -18.30
C MET A 1 -10.41 6.21 -18.03
N ILE A 2 -9.25 6.82 -17.75
CA ILE A 2 -9.17 8.26 -17.50
C ILE A 2 -9.64 9.10 -18.70
N ASP A 3 -9.36 8.66 -19.93
CA ASP A 3 -9.76 9.39 -21.15
C ASP A 3 -11.28 9.56 -21.28
N TYR A 4 -12.06 8.60 -20.76
CA TYR A 4 -13.52 8.70 -20.72
C TYR A 4 -13.96 9.89 -19.85
N TYR A 5 -13.37 10.05 -18.66
CA TYR A 5 -13.67 11.16 -17.77
C TYR A 5 -13.13 12.49 -18.31
N LEU A 6 -11.93 12.49 -18.88
CA LEU A 6 -11.34 13.67 -19.50
C LEU A 6 -12.12 14.13 -20.74
N ALA A 7 -12.74 13.23 -21.49
CA ALA A 7 -13.59 13.60 -22.62
C ALA A 7 -14.78 14.48 -22.18
N ILE A 8 -15.37 14.21 -21.01
CA ILE A 8 -16.46 15.03 -20.45
C ILE A 8 -15.94 16.44 -20.13
N ALA A 9 -14.79 16.54 -19.45
CA ALA A 9 -14.18 17.82 -19.09
C ALA A 9 -13.75 18.62 -20.34
N SER A 10 -13.18 17.95 -21.34
CA SER A 10 -12.79 18.54 -22.62
C SER A 10 -14.00 19.07 -23.39
N TRP A 11 -15.12 18.34 -23.39
CA TRP A 11 -16.36 18.80 -24.00
C TRP A 11 -16.89 20.09 -23.35
N LEU A 12 -16.62 20.30 -22.06
CA LEU A 12 -16.93 21.55 -21.34
C LEU A 12 -15.88 22.66 -21.53
N GLY A 13 -14.84 22.44 -22.35
CA GLY A 13 -13.79 23.41 -22.65
C GLY A 13 -12.62 23.43 -21.66
N ALA A 14 -12.52 22.43 -20.76
CA ALA A 14 -11.36 22.30 -19.88
C ALA A 14 -10.12 21.81 -20.65
N ASP A 15 -8.94 22.26 -20.22
CA ASP A 15 -7.68 21.68 -20.67
C ASP A 15 -7.46 20.31 -20.00
N THR A 16 -7.35 19.27 -20.83
CA THR A 16 -7.17 17.88 -20.40
C THR A 16 -5.89 17.26 -20.95
N THR A 17 -4.91 18.10 -21.30
CA THR A 17 -3.60 17.65 -21.79
C THR A 17 -2.77 16.98 -20.70
N ASN A 18 -2.89 17.45 -19.45
CA ASN A 18 -2.29 16.79 -18.29
C ASN A 18 -3.10 15.57 -17.88
N LYS A 19 -2.45 14.40 -17.88
CA LYS A 19 -3.05 13.10 -17.51
C LYS A 19 -2.39 12.47 -16.28
N ASN A 20 -1.51 13.20 -15.61
CA ASN A 20 -0.80 12.71 -14.44
C ASN A 20 -1.75 12.63 -13.24
N LEU A 21 -1.66 11.53 -12.49
CA LEU A 21 -2.36 11.38 -11.23
C LEU A 21 -1.61 12.14 -10.14
N GLU A 22 -2.32 12.99 -9.41
CA GLU A 22 -1.78 13.75 -8.30
C GLU A 22 -2.57 13.46 -7.02
N LEU A 23 -1.85 13.30 -5.92
CA LEU A 23 -2.41 13.24 -4.57
C LEU A 23 -1.61 14.21 -3.71
N LEU A 24 -2.15 15.42 -3.54
CA LEU A 24 -1.55 16.44 -2.68
C LEU A 24 -1.75 16.04 -1.21
N ILE A 25 -0.68 16.10 -0.44
CA ILE A 25 -0.67 15.73 0.98
C ILE A 25 -0.53 17.02 1.79
N ASP A 26 -1.43 17.23 2.76
CA ASP A 26 -1.31 18.34 3.70
C ASP A 26 -0.06 18.14 4.59
N PRO A 27 0.82 19.14 4.75
CA PRO A 27 1.96 19.06 5.67
C PRO A 27 1.57 18.63 7.09
N GLN A 28 0.38 19.00 7.58
CA GLN A 28 -0.10 18.58 8.90
C GLN A 28 -0.36 17.07 8.98
N ASP A 29 -0.78 16.45 7.88
CA ASP A 29 -1.00 15.00 7.84
C ASP A 29 0.33 14.23 7.82
N GLN A 30 1.39 14.82 7.29
CA GLN A 30 2.74 14.26 7.43
C GLN A 30 3.16 14.19 8.89
N GLU A 31 2.98 15.26 9.67
CA GLU A 31 3.33 15.27 11.10
C GLU A 31 2.47 14.29 11.91
N LYS A 32 1.17 14.18 11.61
CA LYS A 32 0.30 13.17 12.23
C LYS A 32 0.78 11.75 11.93
N LEU A 33 1.29 11.49 10.73
CA LEU A 33 1.84 10.19 10.37
C LEU A 33 3.09 9.87 11.18
N LYS A 34 4.00 10.83 11.36
CA LYS A 34 5.21 10.66 12.19
C LYS A 34 4.87 10.28 13.64
N ALA A 35 3.82 10.88 14.19
CA ALA A 35 3.36 10.57 15.54
C ALA A 35 2.70 9.19 15.66
N LYS A 36 2.03 8.71 14.60
CA LYS A 36 1.28 7.44 14.62
C LYS A 36 2.13 6.22 14.31
N LEU A 37 3.12 6.35 13.44
CA LEU A 37 3.97 5.25 12.97
C LEU A 37 5.45 5.68 12.99
N PRO A 38 6.00 6.03 14.16
CA PRO A 38 7.37 6.54 14.28
C PRO A 38 8.40 5.52 13.77
N GLU A 39 8.15 4.23 13.93
CA GLU A 39 9.01 3.15 13.44
C GLU A 39 9.09 3.05 11.91
N VAL A 40 8.07 3.52 11.21
CA VAL A 40 8.04 3.57 9.74
C VAL A 40 8.70 4.85 9.27
N VAL A 41 8.34 5.99 9.86
CA VAL A 41 8.85 7.31 9.43
C VAL A 41 10.34 7.49 9.73
N ASN A 42 10.81 6.99 10.87
CA ASN A 42 12.21 7.11 11.27
C ASN A 42 13.04 5.91 10.79
N ALA A 43 12.53 5.11 9.86
CA ALA A 43 13.29 4.00 9.31
C ALA A 43 14.46 4.54 8.48
N ASP A 44 15.69 4.29 8.93
CA ASP A 44 16.91 4.53 8.13
C ASP A 44 17.09 3.52 6.97
N ARG A 45 16.06 2.71 6.74
CA ARG A 45 16.04 1.61 5.78
C ARG A 45 14.86 1.76 4.81
N PRO A 46 14.94 1.22 3.59
CA PRO A 46 13.85 1.31 2.61
C PRO A 46 12.53 0.80 3.17
N ILE A 47 11.43 1.46 2.84
CA ILE A 47 10.09 1.06 3.27
C ILE A 47 9.34 0.45 2.08
N ALA A 48 8.78 -0.74 2.26
CA ALA A 48 7.92 -1.39 1.29
C ALA A 48 6.52 -1.59 1.89
N VAL A 49 5.50 -1.08 1.22
CA VAL A 49 4.09 -1.25 1.64
C VAL A 49 3.43 -2.32 0.78
N ILE A 50 2.96 -3.39 1.41
CA ILE A 50 2.19 -4.46 0.77
C ILE A 50 0.71 -4.22 1.02
N VAL A 51 -0.07 -4.16 -0.06
CA VAL A 51 -1.54 -4.00 -0.03
C VAL A 51 -2.17 -5.28 -0.59
N PRO A 52 -2.49 -6.28 0.26
CA PRO A 52 -2.91 -7.61 -0.20
C PRO A 52 -4.42 -7.70 -0.50
N GLY A 53 -5.21 -6.72 -0.05
CA GLY A 53 -6.66 -6.67 -0.26
C GLY A 53 -7.04 -6.42 -1.72
N GLY A 54 -8.24 -6.89 -2.10
CA GLY A 54 -8.78 -6.71 -3.45
C GLY A 54 -10.28 -6.43 -3.41
N ALA A 55 -10.69 -5.20 -3.74
CA ALA A 55 -12.11 -4.81 -3.72
C ALA A 55 -12.97 -5.56 -4.75
N PHE A 56 -12.37 -6.15 -5.78
CA PHE A 56 -13.05 -6.83 -6.89
C PHE A 56 -13.14 -8.35 -6.72
N GLY A 57 -12.99 -8.83 -5.47
CA GLY A 57 -13.16 -10.22 -5.11
C GLY A 57 -11.86 -11.04 -5.13
N PRO A 58 -11.93 -12.30 -4.63
CA PRO A 58 -10.77 -13.10 -4.28
C PRO A 58 -9.90 -13.53 -5.48
N SER A 59 -10.45 -13.55 -6.70
CA SER A 59 -9.69 -13.91 -7.90
C SER A 59 -8.61 -12.90 -8.29
N LYS A 60 -8.61 -11.71 -7.67
CA LYS A 60 -7.59 -10.67 -7.82
C LYS A 60 -6.62 -10.62 -6.64
N CYS A 61 -6.84 -11.43 -5.60
CA CYS A 61 -5.96 -11.53 -4.46
C CYS A 61 -4.88 -12.59 -4.72
N TRP A 62 -3.65 -12.30 -4.33
CA TRP A 62 -2.58 -13.29 -4.31
C TRP A 62 -2.67 -14.13 -3.05
N LEU A 63 -2.00 -15.29 -3.04
CA LEU A 63 -1.95 -16.15 -1.84
C LEU A 63 -1.15 -15.46 -0.73
N ASN A 64 -1.62 -15.58 0.51
CA ASN A 64 -1.04 -14.92 1.67
C ASN A 64 0.40 -15.37 1.92
N GLU A 65 0.71 -16.64 1.70
CA GLU A 65 2.05 -17.20 1.85
C GLU A 65 3.05 -16.57 0.88
N ARG A 66 2.59 -16.17 -0.32
CA ARG A 66 3.46 -15.55 -1.32
C ARG A 66 3.78 -14.10 -0.98
N PHE A 67 2.84 -13.38 -0.37
CA PHE A 67 3.13 -12.08 0.22
C PHE A 67 4.14 -12.19 1.36
N ALA A 68 4.00 -13.19 2.24
CA ALA A 68 4.95 -13.44 3.33
C ALA A 68 6.37 -13.73 2.81
N GLN A 69 6.50 -14.61 1.80
CA GLN A 69 7.78 -14.90 1.16
C GLN A 69 8.40 -13.65 0.52
N THR A 70 7.57 -12.79 -0.09
CA THR A 70 8.02 -11.53 -0.69
C THR A 70 8.51 -10.55 0.38
N ALA A 71 7.79 -10.45 1.50
CA ALA A 71 8.20 -9.64 2.64
C ALA A 71 9.55 -10.12 3.19
N ASP A 72 9.71 -11.42 3.42
CA ASP A 72 10.95 -12.00 3.93
C ASP A 72 12.13 -11.74 2.97
N TRP A 73 11.89 -11.83 1.67
CA TRP A 73 12.90 -11.53 0.66
C TRP A 73 13.30 -10.06 0.65
N LEU A 74 12.35 -9.12 0.75
CA LEU A 74 12.63 -7.69 0.83
C LEU A 74 13.42 -7.33 2.09
N ILE A 75 13.04 -7.91 3.23
CA ILE A 75 13.77 -7.73 4.50
C ILE A 75 15.19 -8.28 4.37
N THR A 76 15.35 -9.50 3.86
CA THR A 76 16.67 -10.17 3.81
C THR A 76 17.63 -9.51 2.82
N ASN A 77 17.14 -9.12 1.64
CA ASN A 77 18.01 -8.68 0.54
C ASN A 77 18.24 -7.17 0.51
N TYR A 78 17.33 -6.39 1.10
CA TYR A 78 17.39 -4.93 1.08
C TYR A 78 17.36 -4.31 2.47
N ASN A 79 17.36 -5.14 3.52
CA ASN A 79 17.15 -4.69 4.90
C ASN A 79 15.92 -3.78 5.01
N ALA A 80 14.84 -4.06 4.26
CA ALA A 80 13.68 -3.15 4.19
C ALA A 80 12.78 -3.27 5.43
N THR A 81 12.12 -2.16 5.82
CA THR A 81 10.91 -2.21 6.65
C THR A 81 9.72 -2.57 5.77
N VAL A 82 9.03 -3.67 6.06
CA VAL A 82 7.81 -4.06 5.34
C VAL A 82 6.58 -3.74 6.16
N VAL A 83 5.60 -3.06 5.57
CA VAL A 83 4.31 -2.71 6.18
C VAL A 83 3.19 -3.39 5.41
N VAL A 84 2.35 -4.18 6.10
CA VAL A 84 1.13 -4.75 5.50
C VAL A 84 -0.03 -3.80 5.77
N SER A 85 -0.56 -3.18 4.72
CA SER A 85 -1.66 -2.22 4.78
C SER A 85 -2.96 -2.86 4.29
N VAL A 86 -3.96 -2.86 5.16
CA VAL A 86 -5.26 -3.49 4.92
C VAL A 86 -6.38 -2.58 5.40
N ALA A 87 -7.58 -2.75 4.83
CA ALA A 87 -8.77 -2.09 5.36
C ALA A 87 -9.12 -2.61 6.76
N SER A 88 -9.83 -1.79 7.53
CA SER A 88 -10.25 -2.12 8.91
C SER A 88 -11.41 -3.12 8.99
N ASN A 89 -11.66 -3.92 7.96
CA ASN A 89 -12.69 -4.97 8.00
C ASN A 89 -12.08 -6.28 8.54
N ALA A 90 -12.93 -7.18 9.02
CA ALA A 90 -12.46 -8.41 9.67
C ALA A 90 -11.69 -9.34 8.71
N VAL A 91 -12.12 -9.39 7.45
CA VAL A 91 -11.53 -10.25 6.42
C VAL A 91 -10.10 -9.82 6.11
N GLU A 92 -9.86 -8.54 5.85
CA GLU A 92 -8.51 -8.09 5.52
C GLU A 92 -7.58 -8.04 6.74
N ARG A 93 -8.11 -7.83 7.95
CA ARG A 93 -7.32 -8.06 9.18
C ARG A 93 -6.85 -9.50 9.30
N GLN A 94 -7.69 -10.47 8.95
CA GLN A 94 -7.30 -11.87 8.94
C GLN A 94 -6.22 -12.13 7.89
N ILE A 95 -6.36 -11.58 6.68
CA ILE A 95 -5.32 -11.65 5.62
C ILE A 95 -3.98 -11.12 6.14
N ALA A 96 -3.96 -9.93 6.75
CA ALA A 96 -2.73 -9.39 7.32
C ALA A 96 -2.13 -10.29 8.40
N GLY A 97 -2.96 -10.84 9.29
CA GLY A 97 -2.54 -11.79 10.32
C GLY A 97 -1.92 -13.06 9.74
N GLU A 98 -2.53 -13.64 8.71
CA GLU A 98 -2.00 -14.83 8.02
C GLU A 98 -0.66 -14.54 7.35
N ILE A 99 -0.52 -13.41 6.64
CA ILE A 99 0.75 -13.00 6.04
C ILE A 99 1.85 -12.86 7.11
N CYS A 100 1.56 -12.16 8.21
CA CYS A 100 2.52 -11.98 9.29
C CYS A 100 2.89 -13.31 9.97
N ASN A 101 1.93 -14.22 10.16
CA ASN A 101 2.18 -15.53 10.78
C ASN A 101 2.96 -16.48 9.88
N SER A 102 2.81 -16.36 8.56
CA SER A 102 3.54 -17.16 7.56
C SER A 102 4.95 -16.63 7.27
N SER A 103 5.27 -15.39 7.66
CA SER A 103 6.62 -14.84 7.57
C SER A 103 7.55 -15.57 8.53
N SER A 104 8.69 -16.02 8.02
CA SER A 104 9.72 -16.68 8.82
C SER A 104 10.49 -15.71 9.72
N LEU A 105 10.33 -14.40 9.48
CA LEU A 105 11.06 -13.32 10.15
C LEU A 105 10.19 -12.50 11.13
N SER A 106 8.88 -12.78 11.23
CA SER A 106 7.96 -11.99 12.09
C SER A 106 8.13 -12.24 13.61
N ARG A 107 9.05 -13.12 14.01
CA ARG A 107 9.32 -13.51 15.41
C ARG A 107 10.73 -13.15 15.92
N ALA A 108 11.49 -12.34 15.18
CA ALA A 108 12.82 -11.86 15.60
C ALA A 108 12.74 -10.48 16.25
#